data_AF-A0A452YDX2-F1
#
_entry.id   AF-A0A452YDX2-F1
#
_cell.length_a   1.000
_cell.length_b   1.000
_cell.length_c   1.000
_cell.angle_alpha   90.00
_cell.angle_beta   90.00
_cell.angle_gamma   90.00
#
_symmetry.space_group_name_H-M   'P 1'
#
loop_
_entity.id
_entity.type
_entity.pdbx_description
1 polymer ?
#
loop_
_entity_poly.entity_id
_entity_poly.type
_entity_poly.pdbx_seq_one_letter_code
_entity_poly.pdbx_strand_id
1 'polypeptide(L)'
;IKLNSMNSSVHIDAVIDPLSPAGQKLSPLLRILSQQIQPSMRIVLNPISSLADLPLKNYYRFVLPSMDDFSSTDFSVHGPKAFFSNMPLSKTLTMNIDVPEPWLVEPVVAIHDLDNILLENLGDVRTLQAVYELEALLLTGHCMEKDREPPRGLQFILGTKQRPHLVDTLVMSNLGYWQMKVSPGVWYLQLAPGRSADLYELPSKLIAIDSLRGKLLHIEVQKKKGKEHEDLLNADDDNHVQEKTDNKGWNTNLLKWASSFISGDASLKKKAEKNTDLKDARQGETINIFSVASGHLVRAFPKNYDLECFKENRKASEILVHKELSISTIQGCHTPHGSGIWIRV
;
A
#
# COMPACT_ATOMS: atom_id res chain seq x y z
N ILE A 1 15.38 -35.25 10.88
CA ILE A 1 16.74 -34.72 10.64
C ILE A 1 17.21 -34.09 11.94
N LYS A 2 18.44 -34.40 12.41
CA LYS A 2 19.03 -33.77 13.60
C LYS A 2 20.36 -33.16 13.22
N LEU A 3 20.56 -31.89 13.55
CA LEU A 3 21.78 -31.12 13.37
C LEU A 3 22.23 -30.72 14.77
N ASN A 4 23.18 -31.44 15.35
CA ASN A 4 23.60 -31.20 16.72
C ASN A 4 24.81 -30.27 16.74
N SER A 5 24.72 -29.19 17.51
CA SER A 5 25.85 -28.33 17.85
C SER A 5 26.01 -28.36 19.38
N MET A 6 27.11 -28.93 19.86
CA MET A 6 27.35 -29.26 21.28
C MET A 6 27.32 -28.02 22.21
N ASN A 7 27.53 -26.81 21.66
CA ASN A 7 27.56 -25.55 22.40
C ASN A 7 26.59 -24.49 21.85
N SER A 8 25.51 -24.88 21.15
CA SER A 8 24.58 -23.89 20.60
C SER A 8 23.71 -23.27 21.70
N SER A 9 23.63 -21.93 21.75
CA SER A 9 22.70 -21.19 22.61
C SER A 9 21.24 -21.27 22.12
N VAL A 10 21.03 -21.60 20.84
CA VAL A 10 19.72 -21.67 20.19
C VAL A 10 19.39 -23.11 19.82
N HIS A 11 18.19 -23.55 20.19
CA HIS A 11 17.65 -24.86 19.86
C HIS A 11 16.35 -24.69 19.07
N ILE A 12 16.24 -25.37 17.93
CA ILE A 12 15.07 -25.27 17.04
C ILE A 12 14.49 -26.67 16.82
N ASP A 13 13.26 -26.87 17.30
CA ASP A 13 12.43 -28.01 16.96
C ASP A 13 11.41 -27.59 15.90
N ALA A 14 11.55 -28.08 14.67
CA ALA A 14 10.65 -27.75 13.58
C ALA A 14 9.83 -28.98 13.16
N VAL A 15 8.51 -28.89 13.23
CA VAL A 15 7.59 -29.89 12.67
C VAL A 15 6.97 -29.29 11.41
N ILE A 16 7.24 -29.89 10.26
CA ILE A 16 6.91 -29.30 8.95
C ILE A 16 6.19 -30.32 8.11
N ASP A 17 5.05 -29.95 7.53
CA ASP A 17 4.49 -30.67 6.40
C ASP A 17 5.22 -30.22 5.12
N PRO A 18 6.05 -31.08 4.49
CA PRO A 18 6.79 -30.72 3.28
C PRO A 18 5.88 -30.45 2.07
N LEU A 19 4.63 -30.92 2.10
CA LEU A 19 3.65 -30.72 1.03
C LEU A 19 2.78 -29.48 1.26
N SER A 20 3.05 -28.69 2.29
CA SER A 20 2.32 -27.46 2.58
C SER A 20 3.01 -26.21 1.97
N PRO A 21 2.25 -25.16 1.60
CA PRO A 21 2.83 -23.87 1.22
C PRO A 21 3.73 -23.28 2.32
N ALA A 22 3.38 -23.46 3.59
CA ALA A 22 4.22 -23.04 4.72
C ALA A 22 5.56 -23.78 4.74
N GLY A 23 5.57 -25.09 4.43
CA GLY A 23 6.79 -25.88 4.30
C GLY A 23 7.74 -25.37 3.21
N GLN A 24 7.20 -24.92 2.07
CA GLN A 24 7.99 -24.28 1.00
C GLN A 24 8.72 -23.02 1.50
N LYS A 25 8.09 -22.23 2.38
CA LYS A 25 8.70 -21.02 2.96
C LYS A 25 9.70 -21.33 4.08
N LEU A 26 9.37 -22.27 4.96
CA LEU A 26 10.17 -22.60 6.13
C LEU A 26 11.48 -23.33 5.79
N SER A 27 11.48 -24.18 4.76
CA SER A 27 12.68 -24.93 4.34
C SER A 27 13.91 -24.03 4.08
N PRO A 28 13.84 -23.01 3.21
CA PRO A 28 14.95 -22.09 2.99
C PRO A 28 15.30 -21.28 4.24
N LEU A 29 14.33 -20.84 5.05
CA LEU A 29 14.60 -20.15 6.33
C LEU A 29 15.44 -20.98 7.29
N LEU A 30 15.08 -22.24 7.49
CA LEU A 30 15.83 -23.13 8.37
C LEU A 30 17.23 -23.39 7.86
N ARG A 31 17.40 -23.51 6.54
CA ARG A 31 18.72 -23.59 5.91
C ARG A 31 19.56 -22.34 6.19
N ILE A 32 18.96 -21.15 6.09
CA ILE A 32 19.63 -19.88 6.38
C ILE A 32 20.07 -19.83 7.84
N LEU A 33 19.15 -20.11 8.77
CA LEU A 33 19.45 -20.17 10.20
C LEU A 33 20.59 -21.18 10.48
N SER A 34 20.58 -22.33 9.80
CA SER A 34 21.65 -23.32 9.92
C SER A 34 23.02 -22.79 9.53
N GLN A 35 23.08 -21.96 8.47
CA GLN A 35 24.32 -21.41 7.95
C GLN A 35 24.82 -20.22 8.79
N GLN A 36 23.91 -19.37 9.27
CA GLN A 36 24.26 -18.11 9.93
C GLN A 36 24.56 -18.26 11.43
N ILE A 37 23.75 -19.02 12.16
CA ILE A 37 23.85 -19.12 13.64
C ILE A 37 24.18 -20.52 14.14
N GLN A 38 24.28 -21.52 13.25
CA GLN A 38 24.61 -22.92 13.55
C GLN A 38 23.89 -23.46 14.81
N PRO A 39 22.55 -23.38 14.87
CA PRO A 39 21.79 -23.80 16.04
C PRO A 39 21.71 -25.33 16.10
N SER A 40 21.44 -25.88 17.29
CA SER A 40 21.03 -27.28 17.38
C SER A 40 19.60 -27.40 16.85
N MET A 41 19.38 -28.24 15.83
CA MET A 41 18.08 -28.36 15.17
C MET A 41 17.59 -29.79 15.08
N ARG A 42 16.30 -29.98 15.33
CA ARG A 42 15.58 -31.22 15.04
C ARG A 42 14.39 -30.89 14.14
N ILE A 43 14.45 -31.40 12.92
CA ILE A 43 13.40 -31.23 11.92
C ILE A 43 12.66 -32.55 11.78
N VAL A 44 11.35 -32.52 12.04
CA VAL A 44 10.40 -33.61 11.89
C VAL A 44 9.51 -33.29 10.70
N LEU A 45 9.46 -34.20 9.72
CA LEU A 45 8.57 -34.06 8.58
C LEU A 45 7.27 -34.81 8.89
N ASN A 46 6.15 -34.10 8.87
CA ASN A 46 4.84 -34.65 9.19
C ASN A 46 3.83 -34.34 8.06
N PRO A 47 3.90 -35.08 6.94
CA PRO A 47 2.97 -34.89 5.83
C PRO A 47 1.57 -35.41 6.18
N ILE A 48 0.54 -34.77 5.61
CA ILE A 48 -0.84 -35.27 5.69
C ILE A 48 -0.96 -36.52 4.80
N SER A 49 -1.53 -37.59 5.35
CA SER A 49 -1.63 -38.90 4.69
C SER A 49 -2.74 -38.99 3.63
N SER A 50 -3.82 -38.21 3.79
CA SER A 50 -4.95 -38.18 2.86
C SER A 50 -4.93 -36.90 2.05
N LEU A 51 -4.61 -37.03 0.76
CA LEU A 51 -4.60 -35.92 -0.19
C LEU A 51 -5.69 -36.16 -1.23
N ALA A 52 -6.74 -35.35 -1.20
CA ALA A 52 -7.80 -35.38 -2.21
C ALA A 52 -7.37 -34.71 -3.53
N ASP A 53 -6.35 -33.87 -3.48
CA ASP A 53 -5.98 -32.92 -4.52
C ASP A 53 -4.46 -32.70 -4.53
N LEU A 54 -3.90 -32.14 -5.60
CA LEU A 54 -2.47 -31.82 -5.65
C LEU A 54 -2.12 -30.78 -4.56
N PRO A 55 -1.21 -31.11 -3.62
CA PRO A 55 -1.01 -30.28 -2.42
C PRO A 55 -0.27 -28.97 -2.70
N LEU A 56 0.60 -28.96 -3.72
CA LEU A 56 1.35 -27.80 -4.16
C LEU A 56 1.02 -27.49 -5.63
N LYS A 57 0.43 -26.31 -5.86
CA LYS A 57 -0.01 -25.84 -7.19
C LYS A 57 0.86 -24.69 -7.74
N ASN A 58 2.03 -24.47 -7.16
CA ASN A 58 2.91 -23.32 -7.42
C ASN A 58 4.39 -23.72 -7.42
N TYR A 59 5.21 -22.91 -8.09
CA TYR A 59 6.66 -22.99 -8.02
C TYR A 59 7.16 -21.87 -7.09
N TYR A 60 7.98 -22.23 -6.10
CA TYR A 60 8.39 -21.28 -5.08
C TYR A 60 9.91 -21.12 -5.01
N ARG A 61 10.38 -19.87 -4.96
CA ARG A 61 11.79 -19.54 -4.73
C ARG A 61 11.90 -18.45 -3.67
N PHE A 62 12.60 -18.79 -2.60
CA PHE A 62 13.02 -17.82 -1.60
C PHE A 62 14.22 -17.05 -2.13
N VAL A 63 14.17 -15.72 -2.04
CA VAL A 63 15.27 -14.84 -2.44
C VAL A 63 15.87 -14.14 -1.21
N LEU A 64 17.15 -14.39 -0.95
CA LEU A 64 17.91 -13.59 0.01
C LEU A 64 18.91 -12.71 -0.74
N PRO A 65 19.08 -11.46 -0.29
CA PRO A 65 20.26 -10.68 -0.67
C PRO A 65 21.53 -11.34 -0.14
N SER A 66 22.47 -11.60 -1.05
CA SER A 66 23.87 -11.95 -0.73
C SER A 66 24.72 -10.69 -0.71
N MET A 67 25.84 -10.70 0.03
CA MET A 67 26.84 -9.62 -0.05
C MET A 67 27.41 -9.47 -1.46
N ASP A 68 27.44 -10.56 -2.23
CA ASP A 68 27.90 -10.57 -3.62
C ASP A 68 26.97 -9.79 -4.56
N ASP A 69 25.68 -9.65 -4.21
CA ASP A 69 24.69 -8.91 -5.02
C ASP A 69 24.92 -7.38 -4.97
N PHE A 70 25.70 -6.89 -4.00
CA PHE A 70 26.02 -5.48 -3.83
C PHE A 70 27.43 -5.12 -4.33
N SER A 71 28.17 -6.08 -4.86
CA SER A 71 29.54 -5.89 -5.35
C SER A 71 29.55 -5.64 -6.85
N SER A 72 29.30 -4.40 -7.28
CA SER A 72 29.78 -3.93 -8.57
C SER A 72 30.00 -2.42 -8.58
N THR A 73 31.12 -2.02 -9.17
CA THR A 73 31.56 -0.65 -9.46
C THR A 73 30.73 0.02 -10.56
N ASP A 74 29.73 -0.68 -11.09
CA ASP A 74 28.85 -0.23 -12.16
C ASP A 74 27.44 0.00 -11.60
N PHE A 75 26.74 1.03 -12.08
CA PHE A 75 25.37 1.36 -11.68
C PHE A 75 24.32 0.27 -12.01
N SER A 76 24.72 -0.85 -12.62
CA SER A 76 23.88 -2.01 -12.86
C SER A 76 23.81 -2.89 -11.60
N VAL A 77 22.93 -2.54 -10.67
CA VAL A 77 22.66 -3.37 -9.50
C VAL A 77 22.05 -4.70 -9.97
N HIS A 78 22.81 -5.78 -9.92
CA HIS A 78 22.28 -7.15 -10.00
C HIS A 78 21.66 -7.49 -8.65
N GLY A 79 20.51 -6.87 -8.35
CA GLY A 79 19.77 -7.12 -7.13
C GLY A 79 19.38 -8.60 -6.99
N PRO A 80 19.00 -9.02 -5.78
CA PRO A 80 18.69 -10.40 -5.51
C PRO A 80 17.52 -10.86 -6.41
N LYS A 81 17.71 -11.98 -7.11
CA LYS A 81 16.80 -12.44 -8.18
C LYS A 81 16.31 -13.87 -7.95
N ALA A 82 15.03 -14.11 -8.22
CA ALA A 82 14.53 -15.46 -8.39
C ALA A 82 14.68 -15.89 -9.84
N PHE A 83 15.31 -17.05 -10.06
CA PHE A 83 15.41 -17.65 -11.37
C PHE A 83 14.72 -19.02 -11.36
N PHE A 84 13.79 -19.21 -12.30
CA PHE A 84 13.06 -20.44 -12.49
C PHE A 84 13.47 -21.06 -13.83
N SER A 85 14.26 -22.13 -13.78
CA SER A 85 14.62 -22.92 -14.95
C SER A 85 13.61 -24.04 -15.20
N ASN A 86 13.49 -24.48 -16.45
CA ASN A 86 12.72 -25.65 -16.87
C ASN A 86 11.24 -25.60 -16.45
N MET A 87 10.65 -24.41 -16.51
CA MET A 87 9.22 -24.20 -16.24
C MET A 87 8.37 -24.82 -17.36
N PRO A 88 7.16 -25.32 -17.05
CA PRO A 88 6.29 -25.94 -18.04
C PRO A 88 5.85 -24.95 -19.11
N LEU A 89 6.08 -25.28 -20.39
CA LEU A 89 5.83 -24.36 -21.50
C LEU A 89 4.34 -24.16 -21.82
N SER A 90 3.55 -25.24 -21.71
CA SER A 90 2.15 -25.30 -22.12
C SER A 90 1.15 -25.01 -20.99
N LYS A 91 1.63 -24.59 -19.83
CA LYS A 91 0.78 -24.24 -18.67
C LYS A 91 0.75 -22.72 -18.53
N THR A 92 -0.45 -22.20 -18.29
CA THR A 92 -0.61 -20.82 -17.86
C THR A 92 -0.13 -20.67 -16.42
N LEU A 93 0.76 -19.71 -16.20
CA LEU A 93 1.38 -19.39 -14.92
C LEU A 93 1.01 -17.96 -14.52
N THR A 94 1.03 -17.69 -13.22
CA THR A 94 0.78 -16.35 -12.67
C THR A 94 1.92 -16.00 -11.73
N MET A 95 2.67 -14.95 -12.07
CA MET A 95 3.74 -14.46 -11.23
C MET A 95 3.18 -13.67 -10.06
N ASN A 96 3.54 -14.08 -8.85
CA ASN A 96 3.17 -13.45 -7.60
C ASN A 96 4.43 -13.19 -6.75
N ILE A 97 4.43 -12.11 -5.97
CA ILE A 97 5.48 -11.88 -4.99
C ILE A 97 4.87 -12.05 -3.61
N ASP A 98 5.45 -12.96 -2.86
CA ASP A 98 5.08 -13.23 -1.49
C ASP A 98 5.97 -12.34 -0.61
N VAL A 99 5.53 -11.15 -0.23
CA VAL A 99 6.33 -10.23 0.60
C VAL A 99 5.89 -10.24 2.06
N PRO A 100 6.73 -9.77 2.99
CA PRO A 100 6.27 -9.41 4.32
C PRO A 100 5.07 -8.45 4.24
N GLU A 101 4.08 -8.64 5.12
CA GLU A 101 2.86 -7.82 5.17
C GLU A 101 3.09 -6.30 5.13
N PRO A 102 4.12 -5.73 5.79
CA PRO A 102 4.34 -4.28 5.76
C PRO A 102 4.86 -3.74 4.43
N TRP A 103 5.12 -4.57 3.42
CA TRP A 103 5.74 -4.15 2.17
C TRP A 103 4.67 -3.92 1.10
N LEU A 104 4.72 -2.74 0.49
CA LEU A 104 3.95 -2.41 -0.70
C LEU A 104 4.87 -2.49 -1.90
N VAL A 105 4.67 -3.52 -2.72
CA VAL A 105 5.53 -3.85 -3.86
C VAL A 105 4.73 -3.75 -5.14
N GLU A 106 5.33 -3.14 -6.16
CA GLU A 106 4.72 -2.99 -7.48
C GLU A 106 5.67 -3.42 -8.61
N PRO A 107 5.14 -3.93 -9.74
CA PRO A 107 5.95 -4.24 -10.91
C PRO A 107 6.32 -2.94 -11.65
N VAL A 108 7.62 -2.66 -11.76
CA VAL A 108 8.15 -1.48 -12.47
C VAL A 108 8.58 -1.81 -13.90
N VAL A 109 9.01 -3.05 -14.16
CA VAL A 109 9.32 -3.54 -15.50
C VAL A 109 8.59 -4.87 -15.70
N ALA A 110 7.62 -4.89 -16.60
CA ALA A 110 6.88 -6.09 -16.98
C ALA A 110 6.41 -5.98 -18.44
N ILE A 111 7.15 -6.62 -19.36
CA ILE A 111 6.81 -6.60 -20.79
C ILE A 111 5.61 -7.51 -21.08
N HIS A 112 5.52 -8.63 -20.37
CA HIS A 112 4.48 -9.63 -20.52
C HIS A 112 3.38 -9.48 -19.47
N ASP A 113 2.22 -10.11 -19.70
CA ASP A 113 1.14 -10.16 -18.72
C ASP A 113 1.48 -11.14 -17.60
N LEU A 114 1.77 -10.61 -16.41
CA LEU A 114 2.22 -11.41 -15.27
C LEU A 114 1.12 -12.31 -14.70
N ASP A 115 -0.14 -11.99 -14.97
CA ASP A 115 -1.31 -12.77 -14.54
C ASP A 115 -1.56 -13.99 -15.44
N ASN A 116 -1.12 -13.94 -16.71
CA ASN A 116 -1.42 -14.93 -17.75
C ASN A 116 -0.16 -15.31 -18.55
N ILE A 117 0.86 -15.79 -17.87
CA ILE A 117 2.14 -16.17 -18.50
C ILE A 117 1.97 -17.53 -19.19
N LEU A 118 2.17 -17.56 -20.51
CA LEU A 118 2.26 -18.79 -21.28
C LEU A 118 3.61 -18.82 -22.01
N LEU A 119 4.52 -19.68 -21.55
CA LEU A 119 5.94 -19.60 -21.95
C LEU A 119 6.17 -20.03 -23.40
N GLU A 120 5.32 -20.88 -23.98
CA GLU A 120 5.35 -21.20 -25.41
C GLU A 120 5.09 -19.97 -26.31
N ASN A 121 4.41 -18.93 -25.79
CA ASN A 121 4.12 -17.70 -26.54
C ASN A 121 5.28 -16.70 -26.51
N LEU A 122 6.40 -17.00 -25.85
CA LEU A 122 7.54 -16.08 -25.78
C LEU A 122 8.35 -15.99 -27.10
N GLY A 123 8.07 -16.86 -28.07
CA GLY A 123 8.73 -16.85 -29.38
C GLY A 123 10.24 -17.07 -29.26
N ASP A 124 11.03 -16.14 -29.83
CA ASP A 124 12.50 -16.21 -29.83
C ASP A 124 13.13 -15.87 -28.46
N VAL A 125 12.36 -15.22 -27.57
CA VAL A 125 12.86 -14.81 -26.25
C VAL A 125 12.73 -15.99 -25.28
N ARG A 126 13.86 -16.55 -24.85
CA ARG A 126 13.88 -17.73 -23.97
C ARG A 126 13.64 -17.40 -22.49
N THR A 127 13.54 -16.14 -22.11
CA THR A 127 13.47 -15.72 -20.70
C THR A 127 12.50 -14.57 -20.54
N LEU A 128 11.46 -14.80 -19.73
CA LEU A 128 10.59 -13.74 -19.25
C LEU A 128 11.25 -13.06 -18.05
N GLN A 129 11.32 -11.73 -18.09
CA GLN A 129 11.83 -10.92 -16.99
C GLN A 129 10.73 -9.98 -16.48
N ALA A 130 10.63 -9.90 -15.15
CA ALA A 130 9.87 -8.88 -14.44
C ALA A 130 10.74 -8.29 -13.33
N VAL A 131 10.65 -6.98 -13.12
CA VAL A 131 11.32 -6.26 -12.03
C VAL A 131 10.26 -5.60 -11.18
N TYR A 132 10.42 -5.75 -9.87
CA TYR A 132 9.52 -5.20 -8.87
C TYR A 132 10.29 -4.25 -7.96
N GLU A 133 9.59 -3.23 -7.48
CA GLU A 133 10.12 -2.23 -6.56
C GLU A 133 9.30 -2.23 -5.27
N LEU A 134 9.99 -2.06 -4.15
CA LEU A 134 9.35 -1.73 -2.87
C LEU A 134 8.98 -0.24 -2.89
N GLU A 135 7.75 0.06 -3.31
CA GLU A 135 7.19 1.41 -3.41
C GLU A 135 7.18 2.09 -2.03
N ALA A 136 6.65 1.38 -1.03
CA ALA A 136 6.46 1.92 0.31
C ALA A 136 6.39 0.82 1.37
N LEU A 137 6.52 1.24 2.62
CA LEU A 137 6.20 0.46 3.81
C LEU A 137 4.84 0.89 4.37
N LEU A 138 4.17 -0.01 5.07
CA LEU A 138 2.99 0.31 5.84
C LEU A 138 3.36 0.85 7.23
N LEU A 139 2.87 2.06 7.52
CA LEU A 139 2.70 2.56 8.88
C LEU A 139 1.26 2.28 9.28
N THR A 140 1.07 1.45 10.29
CA THR A 140 -0.26 1.06 10.77
C THR A 140 -0.45 1.49 12.22
N GLY A 141 -1.70 1.55 12.65
CA GLY A 141 -1.97 1.79 14.04
C GLY A 141 -3.42 1.62 14.44
N HIS A 142 -3.63 1.76 15.74
CA HIS A 142 -4.93 1.75 16.39
C HIS A 142 -5.11 3.08 17.12
N CYS A 143 -6.24 3.74 16.89
CA CYS A 143 -6.62 4.96 17.56
C CYS A 143 -7.77 4.70 18.54
N MET A 144 -7.59 5.07 19.80
CA MET A 144 -8.60 4.95 20.85
C MET A 144 -8.97 6.33 21.37
N GLU A 145 -10.26 6.54 21.64
CA GLU A 145 -10.71 7.68 22.44
C GLU A 145 -10.72 7.25 23.91
N LYS A 146 -10.25 8.12 24.81
CA LYS A 146 -10.21 7.82 26.23
C LYS A 146 -11.61 7.47 26.76
N ASP A 147 -11.74 6.27 27.32
CA ASP A 147 -12.97 5.72 27.92
C ASP A 147 -14.16 5.60 26.93
N ARG A 148 -13.91 5.58 25.62
CA ARG A 148 -14.94 5.49 24.57
C ARG A 148 -14.53 4.55 23.42
N GLU A 149 -15.46 4.37 22.49
CA GLU A 149 -15.19 3.68 21.23
C GLU A 149 -14.15 4.44 20.38
N PRO A 150 -13.46 3.75 19.45
CA PRO A 150 -12.55 4.40 18.52
C PRO A 150 -13.21 5.57 17.77
N PRO A 151 -12.51 6.71 17.59
CA PRO A 151 -13.06 7.90 16.94
C PRO A 151 -13.16 7.69 15.43
N ARG A 152 -14.22 7.01 14.98
CA ARG A 152 -14.47 6.69 13.58
C ARG A 152 -14.51 7.96 12.73
N GLY A 153 -13.75 7.97 11.64
CA GLY A 153 -13.66 9.10 10.72
C GLY A 153 -12.65 10.16 11.13
N LEU A 154 -11.90 9.95 12.23
CA LEU A 154 -10.85 10.88 12.63
C LEU A 154 -9.75 10.89 11.57
N GLN A 155 -9.44 12.07 11.07
CA GLN A 155 -8.48 12.21 9.98
C GLN A 155 -7.10 12.52 10.55
N PHE A 156 -6.12 11.72 10.12
CA PHE A 156 -4.71 11.96 10.36
C PHE A 156 -4.04 12.43 9.08
N ILE A 157 -3.05 13.30 9.25
CA ILE A 157 -2.10 13.65 8.19
C ILE A 157 -0.69 13.33 8.66
N LEU A 158 0.12 12.90 7.70
CA LEU A 158 1.52 12.58 7.88
C LEU A 158 2.34 13.38 6.89
N GLY A 159 3.47 13.91 7.35
CA GLY A 159 4.36 14.69 6.52
C GLY A 159 5.78 14.76 7.06
N THR A 160 6.62 15.50 6.35
CA THR A 160 7.97 15.86 6.81
C THR A 160 7.97 17.27 7.40
N LYS A 161 9.08 17.67 8.02
CA LYS A 161 9.24 19.04 8.54
C LYS A 161 9.07 20.12 7.44
N GLN A 162 9.43 19.80 6.19
CA GLN A 162 9.31 20.73 5.06
C GLN A 162 7.92 20.70 4.44
N ARG A 163 7.29 19.51 4.37
CA ARG A 163 5.95 19.30 3.81
C ARG A 163 5.06 18.60 4.85
N PRO A 164 4.31 19.35 5.68
CA PRO A 164 3.55 18.81 6.81
C PRO A 164 2.39 17.89 6.43
N HIS A 165 1.95 17.92 5.18
CA HIS A 165 0.88 17.11 4.64
C HIS A 165 1.36 16.45 3.34
N LEU A 166 1.56 15.14 3.39
CA LEU A 166 1.93 14.30 2.24
C LEU A 166 0.95 13.15 2.06
N VAL A 167 0.54 12.52 3.16
CA VAL A 167 -0.40 11.40 3.15
C VAL A 167 -1.43 11.65 4.23
N ASP A 168 -2.68 11.33 3.92
CA ASP A 168 -3.80 11.37 4.84
C ASP A 168 -4.50 10.03 4.92
N THR A 169 -5.19 9.80 6.04
CA THR A 169 -6.01 8.61 6.24
C THR A 169 -7.05 8.90 7.30
N LEU A 170 -8.06 8.04 7.38
CA LEU A 170 -9.10 8.09 8.39
C LEU A 170 -9.05 6.88 9.32
N VAL A 171 -9.42 7.11 10.58
CA VAL A 171 -9.58 6.05 11.58
C VAL A 171 -10.86 5.26 11.29
N MET A 172 -10.70 3.95 11.12
CA MET A 172 -11.81 3.01 10.91
C MET A 172 -12.52 2.72 12.24
N SER A 173 -13.80 2.37 12.17
CA SER A 173 -14.58 1.94 13.35
C SER A 173 -14.00 0.68 14.00
N ASN A 174 -13.48 -0.23 13.19
CA ASN A 174 -13.02 -1.53 13.63
C ASN A 174 -11.67 -1.37 14.34
N LEU A 175 -11.69 -1.45 15.68
CA LEU A 175 -10.51 -1.36 16.54
C LEU A 175 -9.67 -0.09 16.32
N GLY A 176 -10.28 0.97 15.79
CA GLY A 176 -9.59 2.22 15.50
C GLY A 176 -8.48 2.08 14.46
N TYR A 177 -8.55 1.08 13.59
CA TYR A 177 -7.49 0.78 12.64
C TYR A 177 -7.27 1.93 11.65
N TRP A 178 -6.01 2.23 11.36
CA TRP A 178 -5.62 3.17 10.32
C TRP A 178 -4.29 2.72 9.70
N GLN A 179 -4.07 3.11 8.44
CA GLN A 179 -2.83 2.79 7.72
C GLN A 179 -2.44 3.92 6.77
N MET A 180 -1.13 4.06 6.56
CA MET A 180 -0.54 5.02 5.62
C MET A 180 0.66 4.39 4.91
N LYS A 181 0.88 4.78 3.65
CA LYS A 181 2.11 4.46 2.93
C LYS A 181 3.23 5.39 3.40
N VAL A 182 4.40 4.83 3.72
CA VAL A 182 5.57 5.59 4.17
C VAL A 182 6.86 5.05 3.58
N SER A 183 7.83 5.94 3.34
CA SER A 183 9.21 5.55 3.04
C SER A 183 10.06 5.58 4.32
N PRO A 184 11.21 4.89 4.36
CA PRO A 184 12.17 5.03 5.46
C PRO A 184 12.53 6.50 5.69
N GLY A 185 12.55 6.93 6.95
CA GLY A 185 12.76 8.33 7.29
C GLY A 185 12.03 8.79 8.54
N VAL A 186 12.05 10.10 8.78
CA VAL A 186 11.42 10.74 9.94
C VAL A 186 10.19 11.51 9.51
N TRP A 187 9.06 11.19 10.14
CA TRP A 187 7.73 11.68 9.82
C TRP A 187 7.07 12.35 11.01
N TYR A 188 6.14 13.27 10.73
CA TYR A 188 5.34 13.97 11.71
C TYR A 188 3.88 13.61 11.50
N LEU A 189 3.27 12.98 12.49
CA LEU A 189 1.85 12.64 12.51
C LEU A 189 1.08 13.69 13.32
N GLN A 190 -0.03 14.16 12.77
CA GLN A 190 -0.91 15.13 13.40
C GLN A 190 -2.36 14.94 12.93
N LEU A 191 -3.30 15.60 13.59
CA LEU A 191 -4.69 15.64 13.14
C LEU A 191 -4.80 16.49 11.88
N ALA A 192 -5.64 16.05 10.95
CA ALA A 192 -5.99 16.86 9.79
C ALA A 192 -6.69 18.16 10.24
N PRO A 193 -6.38 19.31 9.60
CA PRO A 193 -7.09 20.55 9.89
C PRO A 193 -8.58 20.41 9.55
N GLY A 194 -9.44 21.05 10.36
CA GLY A 194 -10.89 20.94 10.25
C GLY A 194 -11.50 20.20 11.43
N ARG A 195 -12.61 19.49 11.21
CA ARG A 195 -13.43 18.89 12.29
C ARG A 195 -12.64 17.99 13.24
N SER A 196 -11.68 17.21 12.72
CA SER A 196 -10.79 16.37 13.53
C SER A 196 -9.98 17.18 14.54
N ALA A 197 -9.31 18.24 14.07
CA ALA A 197 -8.54 19.14 14.92
C ALA A 197 -9.41 20.07 15.79
N ASP A 198 -10.66 20.34 15.40
CA ASP A 198 -11.60 21.16 16.20
C ASP A 198 -12.14 20.38 17.41
N LEU A 199 -12.35 19.07 17.25
CA LEU A 199 -12.93 18.20 18.28
C LEU A 199 -11.88 17.54 19.16
N TYR A 200 -10.75 17.11 18.59
CA TYR A 200 -9.75 16.32 19.29
C TYR A 200 -8.44 17.07 19.47
N GLU A 201 -7.70 16.66 20.49
CA GLU A 201 -6.34 17.09 20.74
C GLU A 201 -5.38 15.90 20.59
N LEU A 202 -4.34 16.09 19.78
CA LEU A 202 -3.24 15.17 19.63
C LEU A 202 -1.97 16.01 19.43
N PRO A 203 -0.98 15.95 20.34
CA PRO A 203 0.31 16.57 20.10
C PRO A 203 0.97 15.94 18.88
N SER A 204 1.66 16.76 18.07
CA SER A 204 2.39 16.25 16.91
C SER A 204 3.39 15.18 17.35
N LYS A 205 3.31 14.00 16.73
CA LYS A 205 4.15 12.84 17.07
C LYS A 205 5.23 12.65 16.00
N LEU A 206 6.48 12.56 16.45
CA LEU A 206 7.62 12.22 15.61
C LEU A 206 7.73 10.70 15.46
N ILE A 207 7.75 10.21 14.23
CA ILE A 207 7.80 8.79 13.90
C ILE A 207 9.01 8.52 13.01
N ALA A 208 9.99 7.79 13.52
CA ALA A 208 11.06 7.22 12.70
C ALA A 208 10.65 5.86 12.13
N ILE A 209 10.81 5.70 10.82
CA ILE A 209 10.70 4.44 10.08
C ILE A 209 12.13 4.00 9.73
N ASP A 210 12.67 3.11 10.55
CA ASP A 210 14.06 2.62 10.52
C ASP A 210 14.15 1.10 10.25
N SER A 211 13.01 0.45 10.07
CA SER A 211 12.90 -0.99 9.89
C SER A 211 11.95 -1.35 8.76
N LEU A 212 12.33 -2.35 7.98
CA LEU A 212 11.50 -2.95 6.93
C LEU A 212 10.36 -3.80 7.51
N ARG A 213 10.26 -3.97 8.83
CA ARG A 213 9.14 -4.69 9.48
C ARG A 213 7.88 -3.82 9.64
N GLY A 214 7.87 -2.63 9.05
CA GLY A 214 6.83 -1.63 9.29
C GLY A 214 6.86 -1.13 10.73
N LYS A 215 5.83 -0.36 11.09
CA LYS A 215 5.67 0.17 12.44
C LYS A 215 4.20 0.19 12.82
N LEU A 216 3.87 -0.38 13.97
CA LEU A 216 2.54 -0.36 14.56
C LEU A 216 2.49 0.68 15.68
N LEU A 217 1.51 1.59 15.64
CA LEU A 217 1.33 2.63 16.64
C LEU A 217 -0.01 2.50 17.38
N HIS A 218 0.03 2.70 18.69
CA HIS A 218 -1.18 2.92 19.49
C HIS A 218 -1.29 4.40 19.83
N ILE A 219 -2.40 5.01 19.44
CA ILE A 219 -2.66 6.44 19.62
C ILE A 219 -3.91 6.58 20.48
N GLU A 220 -3.77 7.30 21.58
CA GLU A 220 -4.90 7.78 22.35
C GLU A 220 -5.17 9.23 21.97
N VAL A 221 -6.43 9.58 21.73
CA VAL A 221 -6.89 10.96 21.53
C VAL A 221 -7.93 11.31 22.57
N GLN A 222 -8.02 12.60 22.86
CA GLN A 222 -8.99 13.15 23.80
C GLN A 222 -9.75 14.29 23.14
N LYS A 223 -11.05 14.38 23.41
CA LYS A 223 -11.84 15.53 22.98
C LYS A 223 -11.41 16.78 23.72
N LYS A 224 -11.43 17.91 23.03
CA LYS A 224 -11.17 19.22 23.62
C LYS A 224 -12.26 19.59 24.63
N LYS A 225 -11.89 20.38 25.63
CA LYS A 225 -12.82 20.85 26.68
C LYS A 225 -14.02 21.56 26.05
N GLY A 226 -15.23 21.15 26.42
CA GLY A 226 -16.48 21.70 25.89
C GLY A 226 -16.97 21.07 24.58
N LYS A 227 -16.25 20.10 24.01
CA LYS A 227 -16.62 19.36 22.79
C LYS A 227 -16.96 17.89 23.05
N GLU A 228 -17.06 17.48 24.31
CA GLU A 228 -17.21 16.08 24.74
C GLU A 228 -18.51 15.39 24.24
N HIS A 229 -19.55 16.18 24.02
CA HIS A 229 -20.87 15.74 23.54
C HIS A 229 -21.05 15.90 22.02
N GLU A 230 -20.06 16.45 21.32
CA GLU A 230 -20.14 16.60 19.87
C GLU A 230 -19.60 15.35 19.18
N ASP A 231 -20.37 14.83 18.23
CA ASP A 231 -19.93 13.72 17.40
C ASP A 231 -19.08 14.22 16.22
N LEU A 232 -18.15 13.36 15.82
CA LEU A 232 -17.24 13.62 14.72
C LEU A 232 -17.94 13.48 13.37
N LEU A 233 -18.77 12.45 13.25
CA LEU A 233 -19.67 12.24 12.12
C LEU A 233 -21.02 12.83 12.53
N ASN A 234 -21.57 13.74 11.73
CA ASN A 234 -22.90 14.26 11.99
C ASN A 234 -23.91 13.13 11.75
N ALA A 235 -24.67 12.74 12.77
CA ALA A 235 -25.72 11.72 12.66
C ALA A 235 -26.96 12.20 11.87
N ASP A 236 -27.01 13.49 11.51
CA ASP A 236 -28.18 14.10 10.85
C ASP A 236 -28.24 13.89 9.32
N ASP A 237 -27.26 13.21 8.71
CA ASP A 237 -27.27 12.92 7.26
C ASP A 237 -27.92 11.56 6.90
N ASP A 238 -28.33 10.77 7.92
CA ASP A 238 -28.95 9.44 7.72
C ASP A 238 -30.46 9.40 8.02
N ASN A 239 -31.13 10.52 8.30
CA ASN A 239 -32.55 10.54 8.71
C ASN A 239 -33.42 11.63 8.04
N HIS A 240 -33.36 11.77 6.70
CA HIS A 240 -34.43 12.46 5.95
C HIS A 240 -34.69 11.83 4.57
N VAL A 241 -35.09 10.55 4.52
CA VAL A 241 -35.99 10.08 3.46
C VAL A 241 -37.41 10.34 3.93
N GLN A 242 -37.82 11.60 3.85
CA GLN A 242 -39.23 11.96 3.95
C GLN A 242 -39.56 12.77 2.71
N GLU A 243 -40.26 12.12 1.76
CA GLU A 243 -40.87 12.73 0.60
C GLU A 243 -41.64 13.99 1.03
N LYS A 244 -41.14 15.17 0.63
CA LYS A 244 -41.99 16.28 0.18
C LYS A 244 -41.27 17.10 -0.90
N THR A 245 -42.06 17.40 -1.91
CA THR A 245 -41.82 18.04 -3.19
C THR A 245 -41.28 19.47 -3.07
N ASP A 246 -40.42 19.83 -4.03
CA ASP A 246 -40.09 21.17 -4.55
C ASP A 246 -39.80 22.33 -3.58
N ASN A 247 -38.54 22.72 -3.44
CA ASN A 247 -37.96 23.90 -4.14
C ASN A 247 -36.52 24.20 -3.68
N LYS A 248 -35.65 24.45 -4.67
CA LYS A 248 -34.43 25.28 -4.64
C LYS A 248 -33.71 25.47 -3.30
N GLY A 249 -32.56 24.81 -3.17
CA GLY A 249 -31.51 25.22 -2.24
C GLY A 249 -30.40 24.18 -2.14
N TRP A 250 -29.51 24.11 -3.13
CA TRP A 250 -28.28 23.33 -2.95
C TRP A 250 -27.47 23.96 -1.80
N ASN A 251 -27.25 23.15 -0.77
CA ASN A 251 -26.66 23.54 0.51
C ASN A 251 -25.22 24.04 0.34
N THR A 252 -24.97 25.26 0.83
CA THR A 252 -23.71 26.01 0.75
C THR A 252 -22.53 25.39 1.51
N ASN A 253 -22.77 24.32 2.28
CA ASN A 253 -21.74 23.64 3.09
C ASN A 253 -20.98 22.57 2.29
N LEU A 254 -21.63 21.92 1.31
CA LEU A 254 -20.99 20.91 0.45
C LEU A 254 -20.00 21.58 -0.54
N LEU A 255 -20.38 22.74 -1.10
CA LEU A 255 -19.51 23.54 -1.98
C LEU A 255 -18.31 24.15 -1.22
N LYS A 256 -18.45 24.44 0.09
CA LYS A 256 -17.33 24.94 0.91
C LYS A 256 -16.27 23.87 1.17
N TRP A 257 -16.69 22.61 1.36
CA TRP A 257 -15.76 21.49 1.51
C TRP A 257 -15.01 21.24 0.20
N ALA A 258 -15.70 21.19 -0.94
CA ALA A 258 -15.07 20.95 -2.25
C ALA A 258 -14.12 22.08 -2.72
N SER A 259 -14.43 23.36 -2.41
CA SER A 259 -13.56 24.48 -2.80
C SER A 259 -12.29 24.60 -1.95
N SER A 260 -12.27 24.03 -0.74
CA SER A 260 -11.09 24.06 0.14
C SER A 260 -10.00 23.06 -0.27
N PHE A 261 -10.32 22.08 -1.09
CA PHE A 261 -9.35 21.10 -1.63
C PHE A 261 -8.76 21.49 -2.99
N ILE A 262 -9.37 22.44 -3.72
CA ILE A 262 -8.96 22.80 -5.09
C ILE A 262 -8.14 24.12 -5.13
N SER A 263 -8.19 24.95 -4.10
CA SER A 263 -7.54 26.28 -4.12
C SER A 263 -6.26 26.34 -3.29
N GLY A 264 -5.13 26.05 -3.91
CA GLY A 264 -3.83 26.50 -3.44
C GLY A 264 -3.73 28.03 -3.42
N ASP A 265 -3.15 28.55 -2.35
CA ASP A 265 -2.90 29.94 -1.97
C ASP A 265 -2.73 30.99 -3.09
N ALA A 266 -3.56 32.05 -3.06
CA ALA A 266 -3.21 33.39 -3.49
C ALA A 266 -4.18 34.42 -2.88
N SER A 267 -3.83 34.91 -1.70
CA SER A 267 -4.40 36.17 -1.18
C SER A 267 -3.95 37.36 -2.05
N LEU A 268 -4.89 38.19 -2.53
CA LEU A 268 -4.89 39.66 -2.43
C LEU A 268 -5.92 40.38 -3.35
N LYS A 269 -6.61 41.33 -2.71
CA LYS A 269 -7.27 42.55 -3.22
C LYS A 269 -8.73 42.50 -3.72
N LYS A 270 -9.60 43.01 -2.84
CA LYS A 270 -10.83 43.73 -3.14
C LYS A 270 -10.61 44.82 -4.20
N LYS A 271 -11.48 44.86 -5.22
CA LYS A 271 -12.14 46.11 -5.66
C LYS A 271 -13.44 45.78 -6.38
N ALA A 272 -14.49 46.50 -5.98
CA ALA A 272 -15.81 46.46 -6.59
C ALA A 272 -15.80 47.29 -7.89
N GLU A 273 -16.45 46.79 -8.94
CA GLU A 273 -17.19 47.59 -9.92
C GLU A 273 -18.07 46.69 -10.82
N LYS A 274 -19.30 47.16 -11.06
CA LYS A 274 -20.30 46.59 -11.98
C LYS A 274 -19.87 46.83 -13.44
N ASN A 275 -19.95 45.82 -14.31
CA ASN A 275 -20.91 45.80 -15.45
C ASN A 275 -20.72 44.60 -16.39
N THR A 276 -21.87 44.01 -16.71
CA THR A 276 -22.35 43.44 -17.99
C THR A 276 -21.47 42.52 -18.87
N ASP A 277 -22.07 41.37 -19.14
CA ASP A 277 -22.12 40.63 -20.41
C ASP A 277 -21.02 39.61 -20.78
N LEU A 278 -21.51 38.35 -20.82
CA LEU A 278 -21.23 37.33 -21.83
C LEU A 278 -19.79 36.79 -21.93
N LYS A 279 -19.44 35.92 -20.97
CA LYS A 279 -18.72 34.66 -21.26
C LYS A 279 -19.19 33.58 -20.29
N ASP A 280 -20.16 32.78 -20.72
CA ASP A 280 -20.59 31.56 -20.06
C ASP A 280 -19.46 30.52 -20.21
N ALA A 281 -18.46 30.64 -19.33
CA ALA A 281 -17.35 29.72 -19.23
C ALA A 281 -17.91 28.39 -18.70
N ARG A 282 -17.91 27.38 -19.56
CA ARG A 282 -18.35 26.01 -19.28
C ARG A 282 -17.54 25.42 -18.11
N GLN A 283 -17.99 25.62 -16.87
CA GLN A 283 -17.57 24.83 -15.71
C GLN A 283 -18.62 23.75 -15.47
N GLY A 284 -18.38 22.56 -16.05
CA GLY A 284 -19.13 21.36 -15.69
C GLY A 284 -18.66 20.80 -14.35
N GLU A 285 -19.52 20.03 -13.70
CA GLU A 285 -19.23 19.30 -12.46
C GLU A 285 -18.11 18.27 -12.70
N THR A 286 -17.13 18.22 -11.80
CA THR A 286 -16.00 17.28 -11.87
C THR A 286 -16.47 15.87 -11.52
N ILE A 287 -16.36 14.94 -12.47
CA ILE A 287 -16.67 13.52 -12.26
C ILE A 287 -15.37 12.78 -11.93
N ASN A 288 -15.32 12.11 -10.78
CA ASN A 288 -14.22 11.24 -10.40
C ASN A 288 -14.58 9.77 -10.69
N ILE A 289 -13.80 9.10 -11.53
CA ILE A 289 -14.01 7.70 -11.93
C ILE A 289 -12.85 6.86 -11.40
N PHE A 290 -13.16 5.71 -10.78
CA PHE A 290 -12.17 4.74 -10.31
C PHE A 290 -12.47 3.37 -10.92
N SER A 291 -11.43 2.65 -11.36
CA SER A 291 -11.55 1.32 -11.96
C SER A 291 -10.36 0.44 -11.56
N VAL A 292 -10.59 -0.88 -11.48
CA VAL A 292 -9.57 -1.89 -11.15
C VAL A 292 -9.62 -2.99 -12.20
N ALA A 293 -8.45 -3.40 -12.69
CA ALA A 293 -8.31 -4.47 -13.66
C ALA A 293 -7.05 -5.32 -13.40
N SER A 294 -7.17 -6.64 -13.57
CA SER A 294 -6.08 -7.61 -13.52
C SER A 294 -6.11 -8.45 -14.80
N GLY A 295 -4.94 -8.66 -15.42
CA GLY A 295 -4.78 -9.22 -16.76
C GLY A 295 -4.84 -8.20 -17.90
N HIS A 296 -4.09 -8.44 -18.97
CA HIS A 296 -3.91 -7.51 -20.09
C HIS A 296 -5.20 -7.26 -20.87
N LEU A 297 -5.99 -8.31 -21.10
CA LEU A 297 -7.30 -8.20 -21.76
C LEU A 297 -8.28 -7.40 -20.93
N VAL A 298 -8.32 -7.64 -19.60
CA VAL A 298 -9.17 -6.88 -18.69
C VAL A 298 -8.74 -5.42 -18.65
N ARG A 299 -7.43 -5.12 -18.64
CA ARG A 299 -6.90 -3.74 -18.71
C ARG A 299 -7.29 -2.96 -19.98
N ALA A 300 -7.70 -3.64 -21.06
CA ALA A 300 -8.23 -2.97 -22.24
C ALA A 300 -9.65 -2.44 -22.04
N PHE A 301 -10.45 -3.05 -21.16
CA PHE A 301 -11.85 -2.66 -20.94
C PHE A 301 -11.99 -1.31 -20.21
N PRO A 302 -11.30 -1.03 -19.08
CA PRO A 302 -11.32 0.29 -18.47
C PRO A 302 -10.88 1.38 -19.44
N LYS A 303 -9.84 1.13 -20.26
CA LYS A 303 -9.39 2.11 -21.27
C LYS A 303 -10.48 2.45 -22.28
N ASN A 304 -11.23 1.45 -22.74
CA ASN A 304 -12.35 1.68 -23.66
C ASN A 304 -13.52 2.37 -22.96
N TYR A 305 -13.81 2.01 -21.71
CA TYR A 305 -14.86 2.63 -20.91
C TYR A 305 -14.54 4.10 -20.60
N ASP A 306 -13.32 4.41 -20.18
CA ASP A 306 -12.85 5.79 -19.96
C ASP A 306 -12.93 6.61 -21.26
N LEU A 307 -12.56 6.01 -22.39
CA LEU A 307 -12.65 6.64 -23.71
C LEU A 307 -14.10 6.87 -24.14
N GLU A 308 -15.02 5.96 -23.80
CA GLU A 308 -16.45 6.06 -24.08
C GLU A 308 -17.11 7.13 -23.20
N CYS A 309 -16.82 7.14 -21.89
CA CYS A 309 -17.21 8.20 -20.97
C CYS A 309 -16.72 9.58 -21.44
N PHE A 310 -15.52 9.66 -22.00
CA PHE A 310 -14.99 10.90 -22.59
C PHE A 310 -15.71 11.29 -23.89
N LYS A 311 -16.01 10.33 -24.77
CA LYS A 311 -16.72 10.58 -26.03
C LYS A 311 -18.15 11.06 -25.81
N GLU A 312 -18.85 10.49 -24.83
CA GLU A 312 -20.19 10.93 -24.45
C GLU A 312 -20.15 12.28 -23.71
N ASN A 313 -19.14 12.50 -22.86
CA ASN A 313 -18.95 13.77 -22.16
C ASN A 313 -17.93 14.68 -22.89
N ARG A 314 -18.37 15.41 -23.92
CA ARG A 314 -17.60 16.46 -24.66
C ARG A 314 -17.05 17.62 -23.79
N LYS A 315 -17.07 17.51 -22.46
CA LYS A 315 -16.70 18.52 -21.47
C LYS A 315 -15.55 18.09 -20.55
N ALA A 316 -15.11 16.83 -20.60
CA ALA A 316 -13.95 16.38 -19.83
C ALA A 316 -12.68 17.03 -20.42
N SER A 317 -12.04 17.93 -19.69
CA SER A 317 -10.89 18.70 -20.18
C SER A 317 -9.54 18.24 -19.64
N GLU A 318 -9.48 17.31 -18.70
CA GLU A 318 -8.21 16.82 -18.15
C GLU A 318 -8.37 15.38 -17.65
N ILE A 319 -7.50 14.49 -18.12
CA ILE A 319 -7.25 13.21 -17.44
C ILE A 319 -6.06 13.46 -16.52
N LEU A 320 -6.32 13.68 -15.23
CA LEU A 320 -5.26 13.60 -14.23
C LEU A 320 -5.00 12.10 -13.97
N VAL A 321 -4.20 11.47 -14.84
CA VAL A 321 -3.59 10.19 -14.47
C VAL A 321 -2.57 10.52 -13.39
N HIS A 322 -2.94 10.35 -12.12
CA HIS A 322 -1.96 10.31 -11.04
C HIS A 322 -1.07 9.07 -11.25
N LYS A 323 -0.07 9.19 -12.13
CA LYS A 323 1.19 8.47 -12.01
C LYS A 323 2.09 9.39 -11.19
N GLU A 324 2.09 9.19 -9.88
CA GLU A 324 3.06 9.84 -9.01
C GLU A 324 4.44 9.28 -9.31
N LEU A 325 5.12 9.88 -10.29
CA LEU A 325 6.55 9.72 -10.53
C LEU A 325 7.27 10.54 -9.46
N SER A 326 7.54 9.91 -8.33
CA SER A 326 8.38 10.49 -7.28
C SER A 326 9.81 9.99 -7.44
N ILE A 327 10.58 10.69 -8.28
CA ILE A 327 12.04 10.56 -8.30
C ILE A 327 12.56 11.08 -6.96
N SER A 328 13.13 10.21 -6.13
CA SER A 328 13.96 10.65 -5.01
C SER A 328 15.29 9.91 -5.03
N THR A 329 16.35 10.67 -5.30
CA THR A 329 17.73 10.24 -5.22
C THR A 329 18.09 9.99 -3.77
N ILE A 330 18.29 8.73 -3.36
CA ILE A 330 18.78 8.41 -2.02
C ILE A 330 20.28 8.14 -2.09
N GLN A 331 21.04 9.10 -1.53
CA GLN A 331 22.45 8.96 -1.21
C GLN A 331 22.57 8.07 0.04
N GLY A 332 23.30 6.96 -0.10
CA GLY A 332 23.33 5.88 0.88
C GLY A 332 23.98 6.21 2.22
N CYS A 333 23.49 5.55 3.27
CA CYS A 333 24.21 5.30 4.51
C CYS A 333 23.96 3.85 4.95
N HIS A 334 25.05 3.13 5.18
CA HIS A 334 25.10 1.70 5.54
C HIS A 334 24.53 1.40 6.93
N THR A 335 23.74 0.33 7.05
CA THR A 335 23.79 -0.65 8.18
C THR A 335 23.20 -2.01 7.74
N PRO A 336 23.66 -3.15 8.30
CA PRO A 336 23.37 -4.47 7.77
C PRO A 336 22.30 -5.20 8.60
N HIS A 337 21.06 -5.26 8.12
CA HIS A 337 20.11 -6.28 8.57
C HIS A 337 19.27 -6.81 7.40
N GLY A 338 19.54 -8.07 7.04
CA GLY A 338 18.92 -8.76 5.91
C GLY A 338 17.43 -8.98 6.14
N SER A 339 16.64 -8.54 5.17
CA SER A 339 15.25 -8.95 4.99
C SER A 339 15.14 -9.56 3.58
N GLY A 340 14.61 -10.77 3.51
CA GLY A 340 14.42 -11.51 2.26
C GLY A 340 13.17 -11.04 1.52
N ILE A 341 13.25 -11.03 0.19
CA ILE A 341 12.11 -10.88 -0.72
C ILE A 341 11.73 -12.30 -1.16
N TRP A 342 10.46 -12.57 -1.44
CA TRP A 342 10.02 -13.94 -1.76
C TRP A 342 9.18 -13.91 -3.02
N ILE A 343 9.51 -14.78 -3.98
CA ILE A 343 8.89 -14.77 -5.30
C ILE A 343 8.22 -16.12 -5.54
N ARG A 344 6.92 -16.09 -5.83
CA ARG A 344 6.06 -17.24 -6.09
C ARG A 344 5.59 -17.18 -7.55
N VAL A 345 5.99 -18.13 -8.38
CA VAL A 345 5.53 -18.20 -9.79
C VAL A 345 4.50 -19.31 -9.97
#